data_AF-A0A1X0B4H5-F1
#
_entry.id   AF-A0A1X0B4H5-F1
#
_cell.length_a   1.000
_cell.length_b   1.000
_cell.length_c   1.000
_cell.angle_alpha   90.00
_cell.angle_beta   90.00
_cell.angle_gamma   90.00
#
_symmetry.space_group_name_H-M   'P 1'
#
loop_
_entity.id
_entity.type
_entity.pdbx_description
1 polymer ?
#
loop_
_entity_poly.entity_id
_entity_poly.type
_entity_poly.pdbx_seq_one_letter_code
_entity_poly.pdbx_strand_id
1 'polypeptide(L)'
;MAMVILGPFIYAGINFVIALMAIMTAGSRVEPHQGNTVLGFGAALLALIAFGGGAALLMSRSPSARGLGIGLMVGWALMSLFTAGFCTGINPELYK
;
A
#
# COMPACT_ATOMS: atom_id res chain seq x y z
N MET A 1 19.94 9.65 -4.84
CA MET A 1 18.68 10.44 -4.94
C MET A 1 17.66 9.79 -5.88
N ALA A 2 18.06 9.26 -7.04
CA ALA A 2 17.13 8.60 -7.99
C ALA A 2 16.23 7.50 -7.38
N MET A 3 16.72 6.69 -6.43
CA MET A 3 15.91 5.64 -5.79
C MET A 3 14.72 6.16 -4.98
N VAL A 4 14.78 7.39 -4.46
CA VAL A 4 13.63 8.00 -3.76
C VAL A 4 12.48 8.25 -4.73
N ILE A 5 12.81 8.66 -5.96
CA ILE A 5 11.82 8.90 -7.01
C ILE A 5 11.24 7.59 -7.53
N LEU A 6 12.04 6.51 -7.58
CA LEU A 6 11.56 5.21 -8.04
C LEU A 6 10.58 4.55 -7.04
N GLY A 7 10.77 4.78 -5.73
CA GLY A 7 9.95 4.16 -4.69
C GLY A 7 8.44 4.38 -4.85
N PRO A 8 7.94 5.60 -5.12
CA PRO A 8 6.53 5.84 -5.38
C PRO A 8 5.95 5.07 -6.56
N PHE A 9 6.70 4.92 -7.66
CA PHE A 9 6.25 4.13 -8.81
C PHE A 9 6.20 2.63 -8.48
N ILE A 10 7.20 2.12 -7.75
CA ILE A 10 7.19 0.74 -7.25
C ILE A 10 5.99 0.51 -6.34
N TYR A 11 5.76 1.43 -5.39
CA TYR A 11 4.64 1.35 -4.49
C TYR A 11 3.30 1.41 -5.24
N ALA A 12 3.16 2.26 -6.26
CA ALA A 12 1.97 2.34 -7.09
C ALA A 12 1.67 1.01 -7.79
N GLY A 13 2.69 0.34 -8.34
CA GLY A 13 2.54 -1.00 -8.93
C GLY A 13 2.09 -2.04 -7.91
N ILE A 14 2.71 -2.06 -6.73
CA ILE A 14 2.31 -2.96 -5.63
C ILE A 14 0.88 -2.67 -5.17
N ASN A 15 0.54 -1.40 -5.00
CA ASN A 15 -0.77 -0.94 -4.58
C ASN A 15 -1.85 -1.36 -5.57
N PHE A 16 -1.60 -1.20 -6.87
CA PHE A 16 -2.51 -1.61 -7.93
C PHE A 16 -2.82 -3.12 -7.87
N VAL A 17 -1.79 -3.96 -7.76
CA VAL A 17 -1.96 -5.42 -7.70
C VAL A 17 -2.73 -5.83 -6.45
N ILE A 18 -2.35 -5.33 -5.28
CA ILE A 18 -3.01 -5.71 -4.01
C ILE A 18 -4.44 -5.19 -3.95
N ALA A 19 -4.69 -3.95 -4.40
CA ALA A 19 -6.03 -3.38 -4.44
C ALA A 19 -6.95 -4.16 -5.39
N LEU A 20 -6.47 -4.52 -6.59
CA LEU A 20 -7.22 -5.38 -7.51
C LEU A 20 -7.55 -6.73 -6.90
N MET A 21 -6.57 -7.39 -6.29
CA MET A 21 -6.77 -8.68 -5.62
C MET A 21 -7.78 -8.56 -4.48
N ALA A 22 -7.70 -7.50 -3.67
CA ALA A 22 -8.63 -7.25 -2.58
C ALA A 22 -10.06 -7.02 -3.08
N ILE A 23 -10.25 -6.25 -4.15
CA ILE A 23 -11.58 -6.00 -4.74
C ILE A 23 -12.17 -7.27 -5.35
N MET A 24 -11.38 -8.03 -6.12
CA MET A 24 -11.84 -9.29 -6.72
C MET A 24 -12.24 -10.33 -5.67
N THR A 25 -11.45 -10.43 -4.60
CA THR A 25 -11.72 -11.38 -3.51
C THR A 25 -12.84 -10.92 -2.59
N ALA A 26 -13.05 -9.61 -2.42
CA ALA A 26 -14.20 -9.07 -1.70
C ALA A 26 -15.50 -9.24 -2.49
N GLY A 27 -15.48 -8.94 -3.79
CA GLY A 27 -16.66 -9.03 -4.67
C GLY A 27 -17.12 -10.46 -4.99
N SER A 28 -16.29 -11.47 -4.74
CA SER A 28 -16.65 -12.89 -4.90
C SER A 28 -17.26 -13.51 -3.63
N ARG A 29 -17.36 -12.76 -2.52
CA ARG A 29 -17.90 -13.27 -1.25
C ARG A 29 -19.40 -13.06 -1.18
N VAL A 30 -20.11 -14.09 -0.71
CA VAL A 30 -21.56 -14.07 -0.51
C VAL A 30 -21.95 -13.24 0.73
N GLU A 31 -21.06 -13.14 1.72
CA GLU A 31 -21.31 -12.38 2.95
C GLU A 31 -20.62 -11.00 2.96
N PRO A 32 -21.37 -9.90 3.18
CA PRO A 32 -20.84 -8.53 3.19
C PRO A 32 -19.72 -8.32 4.21
N HIS A 33 -19.83 -8.91 5.40
CA HIS A 33 -18.88 -8.74 6.49
C HIS A 33 -17.50 -9.31 6.18
N GLN A 34 -17.43 -10.36 5.35
CA GLN A 34 -16.16 -10.91 4.93
C GLN A 34 -15.46 -10.04 3.88
N GLY A 35 -16.20 -9.30 3.05
CA GLY A 35 -15.65 -8.32 2.11
C GLY A 35 -14.88 -7.21 2.82
N ASN A 36 -15.45 -6.66 3.89
CA ASN A 36 -14.81 -5.63 4.72
C ASN A 36 -13.51 -6.14 5.37
N THR A 37 -13.50 -7.40 5.80
CA THR A 37 -12.32 -8.02 6.41
C THR A 37 -11.17 -8.17 5.42
N VAL A 38 -11.47 -8.53 4.16
CA VAL A 38 -10.50 -8.65 3.08
C VAL A 38 -9.88 -7.29 2.74
N LEU A 39 -10.71 -6.25 2.64
CA LEU A 39 -10.25 -4.88 2.38
C LEU A 39 -9.37 -4.36 3.52
N GLY A 40 -9.76 -4.61 4.76
CA GLY A 40 -8.98 -4.26 5.95
C GLY A 40 -7.62 -4.97 6.00
N PHE A 41 -7.58 -6.25 5.65
CA PHE A 41 -6.33 -7.00 5.56
C PHE A 41 -5.43 -6.45 4.44
N GLY A 42 -6.00 -6.14 3.27
CA GLY A 42 -5.28 -5.50 2.17
C GLY A 42 -4.66 -4.15 2.57
N ALA A 43 -5.40 -3.34 3.32
CA ALA A 43 -4.93 -2.06 3.85
C ALA A 43 -3.74 -2.23 4.81
N ALA A 44 -3.87 -3.17 5.76
CA ALA A 44 -2.80 -3.47 6.72
C ALA A 44 -1.54 -4.00 6.02
N LEU A 45 -1.69 -4.87 5.02
CA LEU A 45 -0.58 -5.39 4.22
C LEU A 45 0.14 -4.26 3.45
N LEU A 46 -0.59 -3.36 2.83
CA LEU A 46 -0.03 -2.22 2.10
C LEU A 46 0.73 -1.27 3.02
N ALA A 47 0.18 -0.98 4.20
CA ALA A 47 0.86 -0.20 5.23
C ALA A 47 2.13 -0.92 5.71
N LEU A 48 2.09 -2.24 5.91
CA LEU A 48 3.26 -3.05 6.27
C LEU A 48 4.35 -3.03 5.19
N ILE A 49 3.98 -3.07 3.91
CA ILE A 49 4.96 -2.99 2.82
C ILE A 49 5.61 -1.60 2.80
N ALA A 50 4.83 -0.54 2.96
CA ALA A 50 5.33 0.83 2.97
C ALA A 50 6.23 1.11 4.17
N PHE A 51 5.73 0.87 5.39
CA PHE A 51 6.43 1.20 6.63
C PHE A 51 7.37 0.10 7.08
N GLY A 52 6.96 -1.17 7.04
CA GLY A 52 7.81 -2.30 7.38
C GLY A 52 8.93 -2.52 6.35
N GLY A 53 8.56 -2.58 5.06
CA GLY A 53 9.55 -2.64 3.97
C GLY A 53 10.45 -1.40 3.95
N GLY A 54 9.86 -0.20 4.05
CA GLY A 54 10.60 1.05 4.10
C GLY A 54 11.56 1.16 5.29
N ALA A 55 11.14 0.77 6.50
CA ALA A 55 11.97 0.77 7.70
C ALA A 55 13.13 -0.23 7.59
N ALA A 56 12.87 -1.44 7.08
CA ALA A 56 13.92 -2.43 6.82
C ALA A 56 14.99 -1.90 5.86
N LEU A 57 14.56 -1.22 4.79
CA LEU A 57 15.44 -0.58 3.82
C LEU A 57 16.22 0.60 4.41
N LEU A 58 15.64 1.36 5.35
CA LEU A 58 16.30 2.45 6.05
C LEU A 58 17.44 1.98 6.97
N MET A 59 17.30 0.79 7.56
CA MET A 59 18.33 0.17 8.40
C MET A 59 19.54 -0.34 7.59
N SER A 60 19.43 -0.42 6.25
CA SER A 60 20.55 -0.78 5.39
C SER A 60 21.64 0.30 5.39
N ARG A 61 22.91 -0.12 5.26
CA ARG A 61 24.06 0.79 5.13
C ARG A 61 24.18 1.41 3.73
N SER A 62 23.38 0.94 2.75
CA SER A 62 23.45 1.45 1.39
C SER A 62 22.58 2.71 1.19
N PRO A 63 23.12 3.79 0.62
CA PRO A 63 22.37 5.02 0.34
C PRO A 63 21.19 4.81 -0.61
N SER A 64 21.32 3.84 -1.53
CA SER A 64 20.28 3.47 -2.49
C SER A 64 19.08 2.79 -1.81
N ALA A 65 19.32 1.82 -0.92
CA ALA A 65 18.25 1.17 -0.18
C ALA A 65 17.51 2.16 0.71
N ARG A 66 18.23 3.04 1.43
CA ARG A 66 17.62 4.10 2.22
C ARG A 66 16.71 5.00 1.40
N GLY A 67 17.18 5.40 0.20
CA GLY A 67 16.38 6.19 -0.71
C GLY A 67 15.11 5.46 -1.16
N LEU A 68 15.21 4.17 -1.48
CA LEU A 68 14.06 3.36 -1.87
C LEU A 68 13.05 3.21 -0.71
N GLY A 69 13.53 3.03 0.52
CA GLY A 69 12.68 2.94 1.71
C GLY A 69 11.88 4.21 1.97
N ILE A 70 12.51 5.38 1.86
CA ILE A 70 11.82 6.68 1.92
C ILE A 70 10.80 6.78 0.77
N GLY A 71 11.20 6.39 -0.43
CA GLY A 71 10.33 6.40 -1.61
C GLY A 71 9.08 5.52 -1.46
N LEU A 72 9.18 4.35 -0.80
CA LEU A 72 8.03 3.49 -0.51
C LEU A 72 7.04 4.15 0.45
N MET A 73 7.54 4.80 1.51
CA MET A 73 6.69 5.53 2.47
C MET A 73 6.00 6.72 1.81
N VAL A 74 6.73 7.48 0.98
CA VAL A 74 6.18 8.59 0.20
C VAL A 74 5.14 8.07 -0.81
N GLY A 75 5.43 6.95 -1.48
CA GLY A 75 4.50 6.30 -2.40
C GLY A 75 3.16 5.94 -1.76
N TRP A 76 3.20 5.40 -0.54
CA TRP A 76 2.00 5.10 0.24
C TRP A 76 1.17 6.35 0.56
N ALA A 77 1.83 7.43 0.97
CA ALA A 77 1.16 8.70 1.24
C ALA A 77 0.53 9.29 -0.03
N LEU A 78 1.27 9.29 -1.14
CA LEU A 78 0.80 9.80 -2.43
C LEU A 78 -0.40 9.00 -2.95
N MET A 79 -0.35 7.66 -2.91
CA MET A 79 -1.48 6.85 -3.35
C MET A 79 -2.70 7.00 -2.44
N SER A 80 -2.50 7.12 -1.13
CA SER A 80 -3.60 7.42 -0.20
C SER A 80 -4.24 8.77 -0.54
N LEU A 81 -3.43 9.78 -0.84
CA LEU A 81 -3.94 11.11 -1.18
C LEU A 81 -4.68 11.12 -2.53
N PHE A 82 -4.08 10.58 -3.59
CA PHE A 82 -4.65 10.63 -4.94
C PHE A 82 -5.89 9.76 -5.12
N THR A 83 -6.03 8.69 -4.35
CA THR A 83 -7.19 7.78 -4.43
C THR A 83 -8.20 8.02 -3.32
N ALA A 84 -8.03 9.10 -2.53
CA ALA A 84 -8.80 9.33 -1.31
C ALA A 84 -8.84 8.10 -0.39
N GLY A 85 -7.77 7.32 -0.37
CA GLY A 85 -7.65 6.11 0.44
C GLY A 85 -8.36 4.87 -0.08
N PHE A 86 -9.00 4.91 -1.27
CA PHE A 86 -9.72 3.76 -1.80
C PHE A 86 -8.76 2.61 -2.15
N CYS A 87 -7.70 2.90 -2.90
CA CYS A 87 -6.75 1.86 -3.31
C CYS A 87 -5.79 1.44 -2.19
N THR A 88 -5.72 2.21 -1.11
CA THR A 88 -4.95 1.84 0.08
C THR A 88 -5.81 1.21 1.17
N GLY A 89 -7.14 1.13 0.97
CA GLY A 89 -8.08 0.57 1.92
C GLY A 89 -8.20 1.36 3.24
N ILE A 90 -7.69 2.59 3.28
CA ILE A 90 -7.75 3.46 4.46
C ILE A 90 -9.05 4.27 4.53
N ASN A 91 -9.80 4.35 3.42
CA ASN A 91 -11.02 5.13 3.35
C ASN A 91 -12.12 4.49 4.22
N PRO A 92 -12.69 5.22 5.21
CA PRO A 92 -13.74 4.68 6.08
C PRO A 92 -15.05 4.37 5.33
N GLU A 93 -15.30 5.00 4.18
CA GLU A 93 -16.47 4.73 3.34
C GLU A 93 -16.47 3.30 2.79
N LEU A 94 -15.32 2.61 2.75
CA LEU A 94 -15.22 1.20 2.33
C LEU A 94 -15.79 0.21 3.36
N TYR A 95 -16.02 0.63 4.59
CA TYR A 95 -16.39 -0.26 5.71
C TYR A 95 -17.81 -0.02 6.24
N LYS A 96 -18.55 0.89 5.61
CA LYS A 96 -19.97 1.13 5.91
C LYS A 96 -20.85 0.06 5.26
#